data_AF-A0A1N7PZ37-F1
#
_entry.id   AF-A0A1N7PZ37-F1
#
_cell.length_a   1.000
_cell.length_b   1.000
_cell.length_c   1.000
_cell.angle_alpha   90.00
_cell.angle_beta   90.00
_cell.angle_gamma   90.00
#
_symmetry.space_group_name_H-M   'P 1'
#
loop_
_entity.id
_entity.type
_entity.pdbx_description
1 polymer ?
#
loop_
_entity_poly.entity_id
_entity_poly.type
_entity_poly.pdbx_seq_one_letter_code
_entity_poly.pdbx_strand_id
1 'polypeptide(L)'
;MNQVINKKVKFLDLGSKDYKETWDFQEELFARTVARKIENRKSTDDKQLATDNYLIFVEHPHVYTLGKSGELAHLLLDEVGLKQKQATFYKINRGGDITYHGPGQLVGYPILDLDNFFTDIHKYLRYLEEAIILTLAEYGIIAGRIEGLTGVWLDHVEQQNPRKICALGVKSSRWVTMHGFAFNVNANLEYFGNIVPCGIADKAVTSMHLELGRSVDEVAVKEKVKKHLVNLFEMELIEGEI
;
A
#
# COMPACT_ATOMS: atom_id res chain seq x y z
N MET A 1 4.44 -15.36 -18.14
CA MET A 1 5.70 -14.64 -18.32
C MET A 1 5.64 -13.85 -19.61
N ASN A 2 6.05 -12.59 -19.55
CA ASN A 2 6.12 -11.71 -20.71
C ASN A 2 7.35 -12.10 -21.55
N GLN A 3 7.23 -12.05 -22.88
CA GLN A 3 8.37 -12.25 -23.76
C GLN A 3 9.28 -11.01 -23.80
N VAL A 4 8.70 -9.83 -23.60
CA VAL A 4 9.40 -8.56 -23.46
C VAL A 4 9.35 -8.16 -21.98
N ILE A 5 10.47 -8.34 -21.27
CA ILE A 5 10.59 -7.95 -19.85
C ILE A 5 10.83 -6.44 -19.77
N ASN A 6 10.03 -5.77 -18.94
CA ASN A 6 10.19 -4.34 -18.66
C ASN A 6 10.22 -4.06 -17.16
N LYS A 7 11.41 -3.80 -16.61
CA LYS A 7 11.60 -3.37 -15.21
C LYS A 7 11.58 -1.86 -15.02
N LYS A 8 11.31 -1.08 -16.08
CA LYS A 8 11.13 0.37 -15.94
C LYS A 8 9.85 0.66 -15.17
N VAL A 9 9.98 1.50 -14.13
CA VAL A 9 8.87 1.89 -13.25
C VAL A 9 8.77 3.41 -13.22
N LYS A 10 7.61 3.93 -13.62
CA LYS A 10 7.29 5.36 -13.49
C LYS A 10 6.98 5.67 -12.03
N PHE A 11 7.82 6.49 -11.40
CA PHE A 11 7.57 6.97 -10.04
C PHE A 11 6.72 8.24 -10.06
N LEU A 12 5.67 8.27 -9.24
CA LEU A 12 4.75 9.39 -9.10
C LEU A 12 4.56 9.70 -7.62
N ASP A 13 4.97 10.88 -7.16
CA ASP A 13 4.58 11.40 -5.85
C ASP A 13 3.44 12.39 -6.04
N LEU A 14 2.24 12.01 -5.62
CA LEU A 14 1.02 12.80 -5.78
C LEU A 14 0.81 13.80 -4.64
N GLY A 15 1.68 13.82 -3.63
CA GLY A 15 1.49 14.64 -2.43
C GLY A 15 0.20 14.26 -1.70
N SER A 16 -0.63 15.26 -1.38
CA SER A 16 -1.95 15.03 -0.80
C SER A 16 -3.02 15.00 -1.89
N LYS A 17 -3.79 13.92 -1.97
CA LYS A 17 -4.83 13.76 -3.00
C LYS A 17 -6.05 13.00 -2.49
N ASP A 18 -7.22 13.35 -3.02
CA ASP A 18 -8.47 12.65 -2.71
C ASP A 18 -8.36 11.14 -3.00
N TYR A 19 -9.02 10.36 -2.16
CA TYR A 19 -8.98 8.91 -2.24
C TYR A 19 -9.66 8.39 -3.51
N LYS A 20 -10.83 8.93 -3.88
CA LYS A 20 -11.58 8.45 -5.04
C LYS A 20 -10.88 8.81 -6.35
N GLU A 21 -10.38 10.04 -6.46
CA GLU A 21 -9.57 10.44 -7.63
C GLU A 21 -8.34 9.56 -7.81
N THR A 22 -7.64 9.26 -6.72
CA THR A 22 -6.45 8.39 -6.76
C THR A 22 -6.81 6.94 -7.05
N TRP A 23 -7.95 6.47 -6.54
CA TRP A 23 -8.44 5.12 -6.84
C TRP A 23 -8.82 4.98 -8.33
N ASP A 24 -9.53 5.95 -8.89
CA ASP A 24 -9.89 5.96 -10.32
C ASP A 24 -8.65 5.95 -11.21
N PHE A 25 -7.62 6.74 -10.84
CA PHE A 25 -6.33 6.73 -11.52
C PHE A 25 -5.64 5.35 -11.45
N GLN A 26 -5.66 4.69 -10.29
CA GLN A 26 -5.13 3.33 -10.17
C GLN A 26 -5.90 2.34 -11.05
N GLU A 27 -7.24 2.43 -11.10
CA GLU A 27 -8.05 1.54 -11.92
C GLU A 27 -7.77 1.71 -13.41
N GLU A 28 -7.54 2.95 -13.86
CA GLU A 28 -7.15 3.23 -15.25
C GLU A 28 -5.81 2.57 -15.61
N LEU A 29 -4.76 2.80 -14.81
CA LEU A 29 -3.42 2.24 -15.05
C LEU A 29 -3.45 0.70 -15.01
N PHE A 30 -4.16 0.14 -14.03
CA PHE A 30 -4.37 -1.29 -13.90
C PHE A 30 -5.08 -1.88 -15.13
N ALA A 31 -6.19 -1.28 -15.54
CA ALA A 31 -6.98 -1.75 -16.68
C ALA A 31 -6.18 -1.68 -17.98
N ARG A 32 -5.44 -0.59 -18.21
CA ARG A 32 -4.56 -0.41 -19.37
C ARG A 32 -3.49 -1.50 -19.44
N THR A 33 -2.83 -1.79 -18.32
CA THR A 33 -1.80 -2.82 -18.23
C THR A 33 -2.38 -4.22 -18.47
N VAL A 34 -3.53 -4.52 -17.87
CA VAL A 34 -4.24 -5.79 -18.08
C VAL A 34 -4.69 -5.95 -19.54
N ALA A 35 -5.19 -4.89 -20.18
CA ALA A 35 -5.58 -4.90 -21.59
C ALA A 35 -4.38 -5.21 -22.50
N ARG A 36 -3.23 -4.56 -22.27
CA ARG A 36 -1.97 -4.85 -22.98
C ARG A 36 -1.57 -6.33 -22.85
N LYS A 37 -1.67 -6.91 -21.65
CA LYS A 37 -1.40 -8.35 -21.47
C LYS A 37 -2.37 -9.25 -22.24
N ILE A 38 -3.64 -8.88 -22.31
CA ILE A 38 -4.65 -9.64 -23.07
C ILE A 38 -4.35 -9.56 -24.57
N GLU A 39 -3.95 -8.39 -25.07
CA GLU A 39 -3.52 -8.20 -26.46
C GLU A 39 -2.28 -9.03 -26.78
N ASN A 40 -1.23 -8.94 -25.95
CA ASN A 40 0.00 -9.70 -26.16
C ASN A 40 -0.23 -11.20 -26.25
N ARG A 41 -1.16 -11.76 -25.47
CA ARG A 41 -1.53 -13.19 -25.53
C ARG A 41 -2.17 -13.62 -26.85
N LYS A 42 -2.72 -12.68 -27.62
CA LYS A 42 -3.31 -12.93 -28.96
C LYS A 42 -2.31 -12.69 -30.09
N SER A 43 -1.16 -12.08 -29.79
CA SER A 43 -0.12 -11.73 -30.73
C SER A 43 0.96 -12.81 -30.80
N THR A 44 1.68 -12.86 -31.92
CA THR A 44 2.93 -13.63 -32.02
C THR A 44 4.03 -12.97 -31.17
N ASP A 45 5.03 -13.74 -30.74
CA ASP A 45 6.05 -13.28 -29.80
C ASP A 45 6.82 -12.04 -30.30
N ASP A 46 7.07 -11.94 -31.61
CA ASP A 46 7.73 -10.80 -32.27
C ASP A 46 6.91 -9.50 -32.26
N LYS A 47 5.61 -9.59 -31.97
CA LYS A 47 4.67 -8.45 -31.94
C LYS A 47 4.22 -8.07 -30.53
N GLN A 48 4.71 -8.75 -29.49
CA GLN A 48 4.37 -8.39 -28.12
C GLN A 48 5.03 -7.07 -27.73
N LEU A 49 4.29 -6.22 -27.04
CA LEU A 49 4.76 -4.93 -26.55
C LEU A 49 4.95 -4.96 -25.04
N ALA A 50 5.91 -4.20 -24.53
CA ALA A 50 6.13 -4.08 -23.09
C ALA A 50 4.87 -3.58 -22.37
N THR A 51 4.65 -4.08 -21.15
CA THR A 51 3.68 -3.53 -20.21
C THR A 51 4.32 -2.42 -19.38
N ASP A 52 3.54 -1.41 -19.03
CA ASP A 52 3.98 -0.32 -18.15
C ASP A 52 3.91 -0.74 -16.67
N ASN A 53 4.76 -0.14 -15.84
CA ASN A 53 4.75 -0.32 -14.39
C ASN A 53 4.85 1.05 -13.68
N TYR A 54 4.22 1.15 -12.52
CA TYR A 54 4.11 2.40 -11.77
C TYR A 54 4.35 2.18 -10.27
N LEU A 55 4.98 3.15 -9.63
CA LEU A 55 5.06 3.26 -8.18
C LEU A 55 4.51 4.64 -7.78
N ILE A 56 3.34 4.64 -7.15
CA ILE A 56 2.67 5.87 -6.73
C ILE A 56 2.81 6.03 -5.23
N PHE A 57 3.28 7.18 -4.77
CA PHE A 57 3.18 7.62 -3.38
C PHE A 57 2.15 8.74 -3.26
N VAL A 58 1.42 8.73 -2.15
CA VAL A 58 0.36 9.68 -1.87
C VAL A 58 0.05 9.69 -0.37
N GLU A 59 -0.51 10.78 0.10
CA GLU A 59 -1.23 10.89 1.35
C GLU A 59 -2.69 11.24 1.05
N HIS A 60 -3.61 10.71 1.83
CA HIS A 60 -5.02 10.98 1.64
C HIS A 60 -5.55 11.90 2.74
N PRO A 61 -6.56 12.74 2.45
CA PRO A 61 -7.47 13.25 3.48
C PRO A 61 -8.08 12.09 4.27
N HIS A 62 -8.66 12.39 5.44
CA HIS A 62 -9.25 11.37 6.29
C HIS A 62 -10.29 10.52 5.52
N VAL A 63 -10.05 9.22 5.45
CA VAL A 63 -10.91 8.30 4.72
C VAL A 63 -10.90 6.92 5.37
N TYR A 64 -12.07 6.31 5.45
CA TYR A 64 -12.24 4.91 5.79
C TYR A 64 -12.53 4.11 4.53
N THR A 65 -11.86 2.97 4.37
CA THR A 65 -12.07 2.10 3.20
C THR A 65 -12.41 0.70 3.63
N LEU A 66 -13.45 0.12 3.04
CA LEU A 66 -13.89 -1.25 3.30
C LEU A 66 -13.50 -2.14 2.11
N GLY A 67 -12.62 -3.10 2.35
CA GLY A 67 -12.21 -4.09 1.36
C GLY A 67 -13.26 -5.19 1.11
N LYS A 68 -12.92 -6.14 0.25
CA LYS A 68 -13.85 -7.22 -0.19
C LYS A 68 -14.29 -8.16 0.92
N SER A 69 -13.46 -8.35 1.95
CA SER A 69 -13.73 -9.28 3.05
C SER A 69 -14.31 -8.57 4.26
N GLY A 70 -14.63 -7.28 4.14
CA GLY A 70 -15.06 -6.47 5.26
C GLY A 70 -16.56 -6.32 5.42
N GLU A 71 -16.97 -6.07 6.66
CA GLU A 71 -18.36 -5.88 7.04
C GLU A 71 -18.63 -4.41 7.39
N LEU A 72 -19.81 -3.92 7.01
CA LEU A 72 -20.19 -2.54 7.32
C LEU A 72 -20.22 -2.24 8.83
N ALA A 73 -20.51 -3.26 9.65
CA ALA A 73 -20.51 -3.15 11.11
C ALA A 73 -19.13 -2.82 11.69
N HIS A 74 -18.05 -2.99 10.92
CA HIS A 74 -16.71 -2.61 11.35
C HIS A 74 -16.43 -1.11 11.28
N LEU A 75 -17.32 -0.32 10.66
CA LEU A 75 -17.30 1.13 10.77
C LEU A 75 -18.20 1.55 11.94
N LEU A 76 -17.60 2.19 12.96
CA LEU A 76 -18.31 2.63 14.16
C LEU A 76 -18.94 4.02 14.02
N LEU A 77 -18.78 4.66 12.85
CA LEU A 77 -19.33 5.96 12.53
C LEU A 77 -20.52 5.81 11.60
N ASP A 78 -21.59 6.54 11.93
CA ASP A 78 -22.66 6.84 10.99
C ASP A 78 -22.28 8.04 10.10
N GLU A 79 -23.20 8.46 9.24
CA GLU A 79 -22.99 9.60 8.35
C GLU A 79 -22.70 10.91 9.11
N VAL A 80 -23.27 11.09 10.30
CA VAL A 80 -23.05 12.29 11.13
C VAL A 80 -21.65 12.26 11.72
N GLY A 81 -21.22 11.11 12.25
CA GLY A 81 -19.88 10.90 12.79
C GLY A 81 -18.80 11.08 11.72
N LEU A 82 -19.02 10.58 10.50
CA LEU A 82 -18.10 10.80 9.36
C LEU A 82 -17.94 12.30 9.05
N LYS A 83 -19.04 13.06 8.99
CA LYS A 83 -19.00 14.52 8.78
C LYS A 83 -18.27 15.25 9.91
N GLN A 84 -18.51 14.88 11.16
CA GLN A 84 -17.84 15.48 12.32
C GLN A 84 -16.33 15.22 12.32
N LYS A 85 -15.91 14.01 11.91
CA LYS A 85 -14.49 13.64 11.75
C LYS A 85 -13.86 14.15 10.46
N GLN A 86 -14.63 14.83 9.60
CA GLN A 86 -14.23 15.28 8.27
C GLN A 86 -13.63 14.14 7.43
N ALA A 87 -14.23 12.96 7.55
CA ALA A 87 -13.77 11.74 6.91
C ALA A 87 -14.76 11.25 5.85
N THR A 88 -14.23 10.71 4.75
CA THR A 88 -15.03 10.03 3.72
C THR A 88 -15.05 8.52 3.95
N PHE A 89 -15.99 7.82 3.30
CA PHE A 89 -16.08 6.36 3.36
C PHE A 89 -16.30 5.77 1.96
N TYR A 90 -15.51 4.74 1.61
CA TYR A 90 -15.65 4.02 0.34
C TYR A 90 -15.61 2.50 0.54
N LYS A 91 -16.52 1.80 -0.15
CA LYS A 91 -16.40 0.36 -0.38
C LYS A 91 -15.57 0.14 -1.64
N ILE A 92 -14.50 -0.64 -1.53
CA ILE A 92 -13.47 -0.76 -2.57
C ILE A 92 -13.12 -2.22 -2.86
N ASN A 93 -12.34 -2.44 -3.91
CA ASN A 93 -12.06 -3.77 -4.45
C ASN A 93 -10.69 -4.37 -4.04
N ARG A 94 -10.10 -3.93 -2.92
CA ARG A 94 -8.88 -4.51 -2.34
C ARG A 94 -9.15 -5.73 -1.46
N GLY A 95 -8.11 -6.53 -1.24
CA GLY A 95 -8.12 -7.55 -0.18
C GLY A 95 -8.14 -6.94 1.23
N GLY A 96 -8.53 -7.75 2.22
CA GLY A 96 -8.67 -7.33 3.61
C GLY A 96 -10.03 -6.70 3.93
N ASP A 97 -10.13 -6.23 5.16
CA ASP A 97 -11.35 -5.69 5.79
C ASP A 97 -11.32 -4.14 5.76
N ILE A 98 -11.73 -3.45 6.82
CA ILE A 98 -11.72 -2.00 6.97
C ILE A 98 -10.33 -1.48 7.33
N THR A 99 -10.00 -0.28 6.85
CA THR A 99 -8.82 0.48 7.31
C THR A 99 -9.10 1.97 7.23
N TYR A 100 -8.21 2.74 7.83
CA TYR A 100 -8.18 4.20 7.77
C TYR A 100 -6.92 4.69 7.04
N HIS A 101 -7.09 5.79 6.30
CA HIS A 101 -6.01 6.61 5.75
C HIS A 101 -6.21 8.08 6.11
N GLY A 102 -5.13 8.84 6.26
CA GLY A 102 -5.17 10.26 6.57
C GLY A 102 -3.80 10.92 6.47
N PRO A 103 -3.71 12.24 6.75
CA PRO A 103 -2.45 12.98 6.73
C PRO A 103 -1.40 12.36 7.65
N GLY A 104 -0.13 12.38 7.22
CA GLY A 104 0.97 11.75 7.94
C GLY A 104 1.05 10.22 7.80
N GLN A 105 0.21 9.62 6.95
CA GLN A 105 0.31 8.23 6.55
C GLN A 105 0.79 8.13 5.11
N LEU A 106 2.01 7.62 4.91
CA LEU A 106 2.53 7.34 3.57
C LEU A 106 1.77 6.16 2.98
N VAL A 107 1.02 6.40 1.92
CA VAL A 107 0.35 5.35 1.15
C VAL A 107 1.11 5.11 -0.15
N GLY A 108 1.45 3.85 -0.42
CA GLY A 108 2.15 3.43 -1.62
C GLY A 108 1.33 2.46 -2.45
N TYR A 109 1.20 2.73 -3.74
CA TYR A 109 0.49 1.90 -4.72
C TYR A 109 1.43 1.44 -5.85
N PRO A 110 2.13 0.29 -5.68
CA PRO A 110 2.87 -0.35 -6.76
C PRO A 110 1.90 -1.04 -7.72
N ILE A 111 1.70 -0.46 -8.90
CA ILE A 111 0.93 -1.04 -10.01
C ILE A 111 1.93 -1.68 -10.96
N LEU A 112 2.23 -2.95 -10.72
CA LEU A 112 3.30 -3.68 -11.39
C LEU A 112 2.69 -4.85 -12.17
N ASP A 113 3.20 -5.09 -13.37
CA ASP A 113 3.06 -6.40 -14.00
C ASP A 113 4.15 -7.32 -13.49
N LEU A 114 3.80 -8.20 -12.55
CA LEU A 114 4.73 -9.09 -11.88
C LEU A 114 5.41 -10.10 -12.83
N ASP A 115 4.86 -10.35 -14.03
CA ASP A 115 5.58 -11.14 -15.05
C ASP A 115 6.88 -10.46 -15.52
N ASN A 116 7.08 -9.16 -15.27
CA ASN A 116 8.34 -8.44 -15.54
C ASN A 116 9.39 -8.59 -14.43
N PHE A 117 8.99 -9.09 -13.26
CA PHE A 117 9.82 -9.17 -12.07
C PHE A 117 9.94 -10.61 -11.59
N PHE A 118 8.84 -11.15 -11.06
CA PHE A 118 8.69 -12.52 -10.59
C PHE A 118 7.20 -12.83 -10.41
N THR A 119 6.75 -14.05 -10.72
CA THR A 119 5.34 -14.45 -10.59
C THR A 119 5.02 -15.08 -9.23
N ASP A 120 5.14 -14.30 -8.16
CA ASP A 120 4.85 -14.75 -6.80
C ASP A 120 4.24 -13.62 -5.97
N ILE A 121 2.95 -13.76 -5.62
CA ILE A 121 2.22 -12.75 -4.85
C ILE A 121 2.63 -12.71 -3.38
N HIS A 122 3.06 -13.84 -2.82
CA HIS A 122 3.54 -13.90 -1.43
C HIS A 122 4.88 -13.18 -1.34
N LYS A 123 5.80 -13.45 -2.27
CA LYS A 123 7.07 -12.73 -2.39
C LYS A 123 6.85 -11.23 -2.59
N TYR A 124 5.89 -10.83 -3.42
CA TYR A 124 5.52 -9.43 -3.60
C TYR A 124 5.11 -8.78 -2.28
N LEU A 125 4.20 -9.41 -1.53
CA LEU A 125 3.79 -8.90 -0.21
C LEU A 125 4.96 -8.85 0.78
N ARG A 126 5.82 -9.88 0.80
CA ARG A 126 7.00 -9.90 1.66
C ARG A 126 7.95 -8.74 1.32
N TYR A 127 8.15 -8.41 0.04
CA TYR A 127 9.00 -7.29 -0.36
C TYR A 127 8.42 -5.93 0.04
N LEU A 128 7.09 -5.76 -0.04
CA LEU A 128 6.46 -4.54 0.50
C LEU A 128 6.68 -4.40 2.00
N GLU A 129 6.46 -5.47 2.77
CA GLU A 129 6.75 -5.47 4.21
C GLU A 129 8.23 -5.21 4.49
N GLU A 130 9.13 -5.82 3.70
CA GLU A 130 10.59 -5.70 3.88
C GLU A 130 11.05 -4.26 3.66
N ALA A 131 10.51 -3.58 2.64
CA ALA A 131 10.87 -2.19 2.38
C ALA A 131 10.55 -1.29 3.57
N ILE A 132 9.44 -1.54 4.26
CA ILE A 132 9.05 -0.80 5.46
C ILE A 132 9.91 -1.21 6.66
N ILE A 133 10.19 -2.50 6.85
CA ILE A 133 11.07 -2.99 7.93
C ILE A 133 12.48 -2.40 7.81
N LEU A 134 13.06 -2.42 6.61
CA LEU A 134 14.38 -1.82 6.35
C LEU A 134 14.37 -0.31 6.57
N THR A 135 13.29 0.37 6.18
CA THR A 135 13.11 1.80 6.49
C THR A 135 13.12 2.03 8.00
N LEU A 136 12.32 1.28 8.76
CA LEU A 136 12.21 1.40 10.21
C LEU A 136 13.53 1.12 10.94
N ALA A 137 14.31 0.15 10.45
CA ALA A 137 15.63 -0.17 10.99
C ALA A 137 16.60 1.03 10.90
N GLU A 138 16.52 1.86 9.86
CA GLU A 138 17.32 3.09 9.76
C GLU A 138 16.97 4.16 10.80
N TYR A 139 15.79 4.07 11.43
CA TYR A 139 15.38 4.91 12.55
C TYR A 139 15.55 4.22 13.91
N GLY A 140 16.14 3.03 13.94
CA GLY A 140 16.32 2.25 15.17
C GLY A 140 15.04 1.58 15.68
N ILE A 141 13.99 1.50 14.86
CA ILE A 141 12.73 0.84 15.23
C ILE A 141 12.79 -0.63 14.78
N ILE A 142 12.72 -1.56 15.73
CA ILE A 142 12.74 -3.01 15.46
C ILE A 142 11.34 -3.46 15.04
N ALA A 143 11.17 -3.71 13.75
CA ALA A 143 9.90 -4.16 13.16
C ALA A 143 10.06 -5.51 12.47
N GLY A 144 8.93 -6.20 12.27
CA GLY A 144 8.91 -7.49 11.60
C GLY A 144 7.51 -7.90 11.19
N ARG A 145 7.33 -9.21 11.05
CA ARG A 145 6.10 -9.86 10.60
C ARG A 145 5.57 -10.76 11.69
N ILE A 146 4.26 -10.88 11.75
CA ILE A 146 3.58 -11.90 12.55
C ILE A 146 2.91 -12.88 11.59
N GLU A 147 3.15 -14.18 11.77
CA GLU A 147 2.57 -15.21 10.92
C GLU A 147 1.03 -15.12 10.92
N GLY A 148 0.41 -15.24 9.75
CA GLY A 148 -1.04 -15.09 9.57
C GLY A 148 -1.56 -13.64 9.61
N LEU A 149 -0.74 -12.65 10.01
CA LEU A 149 -1.16 -11.26 10.16
C LEU A 149 -0.42 -10.34 9.18
N THR A 150 -1.01 -10.16 8.00
CA THR A 150 -0.48 -9.29 6.95
C THR A 150 -0.23 -7.86 7.46
N GLY A 151 0.96 -7.32 7.16
CA GLY A 151 1.40 -6.01 7.61
C GLY A 151 2.78 -6.05 8.28
N VAL A 152 3.22 -4.87 8.71
CA VAL A 152 4.44 -4.71 9.50
C VAL A 152 4.08 -4.36 10.94
N TRP A 153 4.76 -5.02 11.87
CA TRP A 153 4.43 -5.03 13.29
C TRP A 153 5.65 -4.76 14.16
N LEU A 154 5.44 -4.06 15.27
CA LEU A 154 6.38 -3.98 16.39
C LEU A 154 6.04 -5.05 17.43
N ASP A 155 7.01 -5.36 18.30
CA ASP A 155 6.91 -6.43 19.29
C ASP A 155 6.47 -7.78 18.69
N HIS A 156 6.92 -8.07 17.48
CA HIS A 156 6.45 -9.18 16.65
C HIS A 156 7.00 -10.56 17.09
N VAL A 157 8.06 -10.61 17.89
CA VAL A 157 8.70 -11.86 18.35
C VAL A 157 7.93 -12.45 19.53
N GLU A 158 7.96 -11.76 20.67
CA GLU A 158 7.29 -12.21 21.90
C GLU A 158 5.79 -11.88 21.93
N GLN A 159 5.34 -10.97 21.07
CA GLN A 159 3.92 -10.58 20.92
C GLN A 159 3.23 -10.20 22.25
N GLN A 160 3.98 -9.60 23.19
CA GLN A 160 3.42 -9.09 24.44
C GLN A 160 2.49 -7.89 24.22
N ASN A 161 2.83 -7.02 23.27
CA ASN A 161 2.02 -5.87 22.86
C ASN A 161 2.18 -5.59 21.36
N PRO A 162 1.74 -6.50 20.46
CA PRO A 162 1.95 -6.35 19.04
C PRO A 162 1.21 -5.12 18.51
N ARG A 163 1.96 -4.20 17.89
CA ARG A 163 1.42 -2.97 17.31
C ARG A 163 1.66 -2.91 15.82
N LYS A 164 0.60 -2.76 15.02
CA LYS A 164 0.71 -2.61 13.56
C LYS A 164 1.15 -1.20 13.21
N ILE A 165 2.25 -1.06 12.48
CA ILE A 165 2.76 0.23 12.00
C ILE A 165 2.51 0.43 10.50
N CYS A 166 2.32 -0.65 9.74
CA CYS A 166 1.96 -0.58 8.32
C CYS A 166 0.92 -1.64 7.95
N ALA A 167 -0.18 -1.19 7.34
CA ALA A 167 -1.21 -2.05 6.78
C ALA A 167 -0.90 -2.35 5.30
N LEU A 168 -1.17 -3.58 4.86
CA LEU A 168 -1.03 -4.00 3.47
C LEU A 168 -2.35 -4.59 2.98
N GLY A 169 -2.79 -4.17 1.80
CA GLY A 169 -4.00 -4.65 1.17
C GLY A 169 -3.90 -4.47 -0.33
N VAL A 170 -3.82 -5.59 -1.07
CA VAL A 170 -3.53 -5.59 -2.50
C VAL A 170 -4.62 -6.30 -3.29
N LYS A 171 -4.74 -5.97 -4.56
CA LYS A 171 -5.52 -6.70 -5.56
C LYS A 171 -4.56 -7.16 -6.64
N SER A 172 -4.76 -8.36 -7.17
CA SER A 172 -4.06 -8.79 -8.38
C SER A 172 -5.00 -9.45 -9.38
N SER A 173 -4.75 -9.22 -10.67
CA SER A 173 -5.38 -9.95 -11.77
C SER A 173 -4.37 -10.14 -12.88
N ARG A 174 -4.23 -11.38 -13.39
CA ARG A 174 -3.25 -11.71 -14.44
C ARG A 174 -1.85 -11.18 -14.12
N TRP A 175 -1.43 -11.28 -12.84
CA TRP A 175 -0.14 -10.80 -12.34
C TRP A 175 0.06 -9.28 -12.34
N VAL A 176 -0.94 -8.48 -12.71
CA VAL A 176 -0.92 -7.04 -12.49
C VAL A 176 -1.40 -6.74 -11.08
N THR A 177 -0.71 -5.88 -10.32
CA THR A 177 -1.06 -5.48 -8.95
C THR A 177 -1.77 -4.12 -8.91
N MET A 178 -2.54 -3.87 -7.85
CA MET A 178 -3.18 -2.58 -7.54
C MET A 178 -3.38 -2.47 -6.02
N HIS A 179 -3.61 -1.26 -5.50
CA HIS A 179 -3.50 -0.92 -4.09
C HIS A 179 -2.07 -1.16 -3.59
N GLY A 180 -1.85 -1.45 -2.31
CA GLY A 180 -0.49 -1.55 -1.79
C GLY A 180 -0.41 -1.50 -0.27
N PHE A 181 0.32 -0.52 0.25
CA PHE A 181 0.62 -0.38 1.68
C PHE A 181 0.26 1.02 2.21
N ALA A 182 0.02 1.10 3.51
CA ALA A 182 -0.28 2.33 4.25
C ALA A 182 0.58 2.36 5.52
N PHE A 183 1.61 3.19 5.53
CA PHE A 183 2.63 3.27 6.56
C PHE A 183 2.42 4.49 7.46
N ASN A 184 2.21 4.25 8.75
CA ASN A 184 1.93 5.31 9.72
C ASN A 184 3.22 6.03 10.12
N VAL A 185 3.47 7.21 9.54
CA VAL A 185 4.64 8.04 9.86
C VAL A 185 4.27 9.02 10.99
N ASN A 186 3.53 10.08 10.64
CA ASN A 186 2.98 11.08 11.56
C ASN A 186 1.45 10.95 11.74
N ALA A 187 0.85 9.84 11.26
CA ALA A 187 -0.59 9.65 11.22
C ALA A 187 -1.26 9.79 12.60
N ASN A 188 -2.36 10.54 12.67
CA ASN A 188 -3.21 10.59 13.87
C ASN A 188 -3.94 9.25 14.05
N LEU A 189 -3.57 8.51 15.09
CA LEU A 189 -4.08 7.16 15.34
C LEU A 189 -5.47 7.12 16.00
N GLU A 190 -5.97 8.25 16.54
CA GLU A 190 -7.32 8.32 17.12
C GLU A 190 -8.41 7.94 16.10
N TYR A 191 -8.14 8.11 14.81
CA TYR A 191 -9.04 7.73 13.74
C TYR A 191 -9.25 6.21 13.67
N PHE A 192 -8.25 5.40 14.01
CA PHE A 192 -8.40 3.95 14.07
C PHE A 192 -9.36 3.49 15.17
N GLY A 193 -9.60 4.31 16.21
CA GLY A 193 -10.60 4.02 17.24
C GLY A 193 -12.05 4.02 16.74
N ASN A 194 -12.28 4.43 15.50
CA ASN A 194 -13.60 4.45 14.87
C ASN A 194 -13.88 3.23 13.97
N ILE A 195 -12.97 2.24 13.98
CA ILE A 195 -13.10 1.01 13.19
C ILE A 195 -12.78 -0.23 14.03
N VAL A 196 -13.35 -1.38 13.64
CA VAL A 196 -13.06 -2.68 14.26
C VAL A 196 -12.56 -3.66 13.19
N PRO A 197 -11.25 -3.78 12.97
CA PRO A 197 -10.71 -4.69 11.97
C PRO A 197 -10.80 -6.17 12.38
N CYS A 198 -11.23 -7.01 11.45
CA CYS A 198 -11.32 -8.46 11.59
C CYS A 198 -9.97 -9.10 11.98
N GLY A 199 -10.00 -9.99 12.96
CA GLY A 199 -8.86 -10.84 13.36
C GLY A 199 -7.74 -10.15 14.15
N ILE A 200 -7.87 -8.84 14.41
CA ILE A 200 -6.87 -8.06 15.15
C ILE A 200 -7.51 -7.06 16.14
N ALA A 201 -8.75 -7.30 16.56
CA ALA A 201 -9.46 -6.42 17.51
C ALA A 201 -8.74 -6.26 18.86
N ASP A 202 -7.86 -7.20 19.20
CA ASP A 202 -6.99 -7.22 20.37
C ASP A 202 -5.62 -6.55 20.14
N LYS A 203 -5.33 -6.06 18.92
CA LYS A 203 -4.00 -5.55 18.55
C LYS A 203 -4.05 -4.06 18.26
N ALA A 204 -3.08 -3.36 18.81
CA ALA A 204 -2.98 -1.92 18.66
C ALA A 204 -2.35 -1.53 17.30
N VAL A 205 -2.52 -0.26 16.94
CA VAL A 205 -1.81 0.40 15.84
C VAL A 205 -0.78 1.36 16.44
N THR A 206 0.29 1.62 15.71
CA THR A 206 1.30 2.63 16.08
C THR A 206 1.78 3.41 14.86
N SER A 207 2.66 4.38 15.08
CA SER A 207 3.25 5.26 14.07
C SER A 207 4.69 5.61 14.45
N MET A 208 5.51 6.01 13.48
CA MET A 208 6.90 6.38 13.75
C MET A 208 7.02 7.52 14.77
N HIS A 209 6.16 8.54 14.69
CA HIS A 209 6.28 9.69 15.57
C HIS A 209 5.99 9.37 17.04
N LEU A 210 5.09 8.41 17.30
CA LEU A 210 4.80 7.95 18.66
C LEU A 210 5.97 7.12 19.20
N GLU A 211 6.49 6.19 18.40
CA GLU A 211 7.58 5.30 18.82
C GLU A 211 8.91 6.07 19.00
N LEU A 212 9.10 7.17 18.27
CA LEU A 212 10.27 8.06 18.41
C LEU A 212 10.05 9.24 19.36
N GLY A 213 8.82 9.46 19.83
CA GLY A 213 8.45 10.59 20.69
C GLY A 213 8.57 11.97 20.04
N ARG A 214 8.59 12.05 18.70
CA ARG A 214 8.73 13.30 17.94
C ARG A 214 8.22 13.16 16.51
N SER A 215 7.83 14.28 15.89
CA SER A 215 7.51 14.30 14.46
C SER A 215 8.71 13.84 13.60
N VAL A 216 8.41 13.17 12.49
CA VAL A 216 9.37 12.59 11.56
C VAL A 216 9.28 13.31 10.21
N ASP A 217 10.42 13.55 9.57
CA ASP A 217 10.46 14.09 8.21
C ASP A 217 9.91 13.07 7.21
N GLU A 218 8.70 13.32 6.69
CA GLU A 218 8.00 12.43 5.78
C GLU A 218 8.66 12.34 4.41
N VAL A 219 9.34 13.40 3.96
CA VAL A 219 10.09 13.39 2.69
C VAL A 219 11.26 12.42 2.81
N ALA A 220 12.01 12.50 3.91
CA ALA A 220 13.11 11.57 4.18
C ALA A 220 12.62 10.11 4.28
N VAL A 221 11.45 9.88 4.90
CA VAL A 221 10.84 8.54 4.96
C VAL A 221 10.44 8.04 3.57
N LYS A 222 9.76 8.87 2.75
CA LYS A 222 9.40 8.55 1.36
C LYS A 222 10.63 8.13 0.56
N GLU A 223 11.72 8.90 0.62
CA GLU A 223 12.95 8.57 -0.11
C GLU A 223 13.56 7.21 0.31
N LYS A 224 13.55 6.90 1.61
CA LYS A 224 14.04 5.60 2.12
C LYS A 224 13.15 4.45 1.67
N VAL A 225 11.82 4.57 1.80
CA VAL A 225 10.88 3.55 1.35
C VAL A 225 11.02 3.31 -0.15
N LYS A 226 11.10 4.39 -0.95
CA LYS A 226 11.34 4.32 -2.40
C LYS A 226 12.63 3.57 -2.71
N LYS A 227 13.74 3.93 -2.07
CA LYS A 227 15.04 3.26 -2.24
C LYS A 227 14.96 1.76 -1.95
N HIS A 228 14.32 1.36 -0.85
CA HIS A 228 14.21 -0.06 -0.51
C HIS A 228 13.31 -0.82 -1.48
N LEU A 229 12.20 -0.24 -1.92
CA LEU A 229 11.36 -0.84 -2.97
C LEU A 229 12.14 -1.01 -4.27
N VAL A 230 12.86 0.01 -4.71
CA VAL A 230 13.69 -0.05 -5.92
C VAL A 230 14.71 -1.18 -5.84
N ASN A 231 15.41 -1.31 -4.72
CA ASN A 231 16.43 -2.34 -4.54
C ASN A 231 15.81 -3.74 -4.49
N LEU A 232 14.75 -3.94 -3.70
CA LEU A 232 14.12 -5.25 -3.52
C LEU A 232 13.49 -5.76 -4.81
N PHE A 233 12.81 -4.89 -5.56
CA PHE A 233 12.16 -5.23 -6.81
C PHE A 233 13.07 -5.09 -8.03
N GLU A 234 14.30 -4.60 -7.86
CA GLU A 234 15.24 -4.30 -8.95
C GLU A 234 14.62 -3.36 -10.01
N MET A 235 13.94 -2.31 -9.54
CA MET A 235 13.24 -1.35 -10.42
C MET A 235 14.24 -0.44 -11.13
N GLU A 236 13.99 -0.18 -12.41
CA GLU A 236 14.64 0.91 -13.15
C GLU A 236 13.72 2.14 -13.10
N LEU A 237 13.92 3.04 -12.15
CA LEU A 237 13.07 4.23 -12.06
C LEU A 237 13.24 5.12 -13.28
N ILE A 238 12.11 5.53 -13.84
CA ILE A 238 12.03 6.56 -14.87
C ILE A 238 11.12 7.69 -14.37
N GLU A 239 11.44 8.92 -14.75
CA GLU A 239 10.54 10.05 -14.50
C GLU A 239 9.22 9.79 -15.25
N GLY A 240 8.12 9.89 -14.52
CA GLY A 240 6.77 9.83 -15.07
C GLY A 240 6.22 11.24 -15.20
N GLU A 241 5.75 11.61 -16.39
CA GLU A 241 4.78 12.69 -16.52
C GLU A 241 3.39 12.15 -16.17
N ILE A 242 2.58 12.96 -15.48
CA ILE A 242 1.18 12.65 -15.12
C ILE A 242 0.31 12.63 -16.38
#